data_AF-A0A958AWJ9-F1
#
_entry.id   AF-A0A958AWJ9-F1
#
_cell.length_a   1.000
_cell.length_b   1.000
_cell.length_c   1.000
_cell.angle_alpha   90.00
_cell.angle_beta   90.00
_cell.angle_gamma   90.00
#
_symmetry.space_group_name_H-M   'P 1'
#
loop_
_entity.id
_entity.type
_entity.pdbx_description
1 polymer ?
#
loop_
_entity_poly.entity_id
_entity_poly.type
_entity_poly.pdbx_seq_one_letter_code
_entity_poly.pdbx_strand_id
1 'polypeptide(L)' 'MNISEINGFEVTGFVVRTTNADEMNPMTAKIGNLWEKFYLNAAPKLTDKSKVYGLYTNYESDFTGAFDVIACSD' A
#
# COMPACT_ATOMS: atom_id res chain seq x y z
N MET A 1 19.26 5.45 15.06
CA MET A 1 17.80 5.42 14.86
C MET A 1 17.32 6.85 15.01
N ASN A 2 16.85 7.48 13.93
CA ASN A 2 16.29 8.83 14.00
C ASN A 2 14.79 8.71 14.13
N ILE A 3 14.23 9.32 15.17
CA ILE A 3 12.79 9.37 15.43
C ILE A 3 12.35 10.78 15.07
N SER A 4 11.31 10.89 14.25
CA SER A 4 10.70 12.17 13.89
C SER A 4 9.19 12.04 14.04
N GLU A 5 8.59 13.00 14.71
CA GLU A 5 7.14 13.17 14.74
C GLU A 5 6.70 13.94 13.49
N ILE A 6 5.60 13.50 12.89
CA ILE A 6 4.99 14.16 11.73
C ILE A 6 3.52 14.44 12.06
N ASN A 7 3.01 15.56 11.57
CA ASN A 7 1.57 15.83 11.65
C ASN A 7 0.80 14.80 10.82
N GLY A 8 -0.42 14.48 11.24
CA GLY A 8 -1.34 13.66 10.44
C GLY A 8 -1.69 14.33 9.11
N PHE A 9 -1.86 13.52 8.08
CA PHE A 9 -2.24 13.93 6.73
C PHE A 9 -3.14 12.88 6.09
N GLU A 10 -3.86 13.28 5.06
CA GLU A 10 -4.73 12.38 4.29
C GLU A 10 -3.97 11.80 3.10
N VAL A 11 -4.34 10.58 2.71
CA VAL A 11 -3.80 9.91 1.52
C VAL A 11 -4.93 9.25 0.75
N THR A 12 -4.80 9.19 -0.57
CA THR A 12 -5.77 8.55 -1.45
C THR A 12 -5.08 7.55 -2.36
N GLY A 13 -5.70 6.39 -2.57
CA GLY A 13 -5.09 5.32 -3.35
C GLY A 13 -5.99 4.12 -3.62
N PHE A 14 -5.37 3.06 -4.10
CA PHE A 14 -6.03 1.77 -4.37
C PHE A 14 -5.73 0.82 -3.22
N VAL A 15 -6.71 -0.01 -2.86
CA VAL A 15 -6.62 -1.00 -1.77
C VAL A 15 -6.75 -2.42 -2.31
N VAL A 16 -6.04 -3.35 -1.69
CA VAL A 16 -6.28 -4.79 -1.81
C VAL A 16 -6.18 -5.44 -0.43
N ARG A 17 -6.98 -6.50 -0.22
CA ARG A 17 -6.87 -7.36 0.96
C ARG A 17 -6.15 -8.66 0.61
N THR A 18 -5.13 -9.01 1.39
CA THR A 18 -4.25 -10.16 1.14
C THR A 18 -3.75 -10.80 2.44
N THR A 19 -3.04 -11.90 2.33
CA THR A 19 -2.37 -12.59 3.44
C THR A 19 -0.90 -12.80 3.10
N ASN A 20 -0.04 -13.02 4.12
CA ASN A 20 1.36 -13.36 3.85
C ASN A 20 1.49 -14.66 3.03
N ALA A 21 0.59 -15.62 3.22
CA ALA A 21 0.57 -16.86 2.45
C ALA A 21 0.27 -16.62 0.96
N ASP A 22 -0.71 -15.75 0.65
CA ASP A 22 -1.04 -15.40 -0.73
C ASP A 22 0.12 -14.66 -1.42
N GLU A 23 0.81 -13.75 -0.72
CA GLU A 23 1.91 -12.96 -1.29
C GLU A 23 3.20 -13.77 -1.47
N MET A 24 3.40 -14.86 -0.73
CA MET A 24 4.56 -15.75 -0.91
C MET A 24 4.47 -16.57 -2.22
N ASN A 25 3.28 -16.72 -2.79
CA ASN A 25 3.09 -17.42 -4.06
C ASN A 25 2.84 -16.41 -5.19
N PRO A 26 3.73 -16.32 -6.21
CA PRO A 26 3.59 -15.37 -7.31
C PRO A 26 2.27 -15.45 -8.08
N MET A 27 1.59 -16.61 -8.08
CA MET A 27 0.31 -16.80 -8.76
C MET A 27 -0.89 -16.19 -8.02
N THR A 28 -0.75 -15.97 -6.70
CA THR A 28 -1.80 -15.42 -5.84
C THR A 28 -1.46 -14.04 -5.28
N ALA A 29 -0.19 -13.63 -5.38
CA ALA A 29 0.31 -12.34 -4.92
C ALA A 29 -0.45 -11.18 -5.59
N LYS A 30 -0.87 -10.22 -4.77
CA LYS A 30 -1.72 -9.11 -5.20
C LYS A 30 -1.00 -7.77 -5.13
N ILE A 31 0.07 -7.65 -4.32
CA ILE A 31 0.77 -6.38 -4.12
C ILE A 31 1.44 -5.89 -5.41
N GLY A 32 2.00 -6.78 -6.23
CA GLY A 32 2.59 -6.40 -7.53
C GLY A 32 1.58 -5.73 -8.45
N ASN A 33 0.43 -6.38 -8.67
CA ASN A 33 -0.65 -5.85 -9.51
C ASN A 33 -1.28 -4.57 -8.92
N LEU A 34 -1.30 -4.43 -7.59
CA LEU A 34 -1.72 -3.18 -6.94
C LEU A 34 -0.82 -2.01 -7.37
N TRP A 35 0.50 -2.19 -7.32
CA TRP A 35 1.45 -1.16 -7.72
C TRP A 35 1.41 -0.87 -9.22
N GLU A 36 1.27 -1.90 -10.06
CA GLU A 36 1.07 -1.71 -11.50
C GLU A 36 -0.17 -0.82 -11.75
N LYS A 37 -1.30 -1.15 -11.12
CA LYS A 37 -2.52 -0.35 -11.21
C LYS A 37 -2.31 1.09 -10.74
N PHE A 38 -1.58 1.31 -9.64
CA PHE A 38 -1.26 2.64 -9.14
C PHE A 38 -0.46 3.45 -10.16
N TYR A 39 0.62 2.88 -10.71
CA TYR A 39 1.44 3.58 -11.69
C TYR A 39 0.73 3.85 -13.02
N LEU A 40 -0.20 2.99 -13.42
CA LEU A 40 -1.00 3.23 -14.62
C LEU A 40 -2.07 4.33 -14.43
N ASN A 41 -2.71 4.41 -13.26
CA ASN A 41 -3.93 5.20 -13.09
C ASN A 41 -3.77 6.44 -12.20
N ALA A 42 -2.89 6.40 -11.22
CA ALA A 42 -2.67 7.48 -10.25
C ALA A 42 -1.38 8.26 -10.55
N ALA A 43 -0.26 7.58 -10.79
CA ALA A 43 1.03 8.23 -10.99
C ALA A 43 1.06 9.33 -12.06
N PRO A 44 0.35 9.23 -13.21
CA PRO A 44 0.32 10.30 -14.22
C PRO A 44 -0.33 11.60 -13.73
N LYS A 45 -1.04 11.57 -12.61
CA LYS A 45 -1.69 12.73 -11.98
C LYS A 45 -0.86 13.35 -10.86
N LEU A 46 0.24 12.70 -10.48
CA LEU A 46 1.11 13.15 -9.41
C LEU A 46 2.09 14.21 -9.90
N THR A 47 2.60 15.01 -8.97
CA THR A 47 3.66 15.98 -9.23
C THR A 47 4.96 15.53 -8.58
N ASP A 48 6.08 16.17 -8.91
CA ASP A 48 7.38 15.90 -8.28
C ASP A 48 7.40 16.12 -6.75
N LYS A 49 6.39 16.80 -6.20
CA LYS A 49 6.22 17.03 -4.77
C LYS A 49 5.35 15.98 -4.08
N SER A 50 4.57 15.22 -4.85
CA SER A 50 3.69 14.18 -4.32
C SER A 50 4.52 13.04 -3.75
N LYS A 51 4.12 12.55 -2.58
CA LYS A 51 4.79 11.47 -1.88
C LYS A 51 3.97 10.20 -2.01
N VAL A 52 4.64 9.13 -2.42
CA VAL A 52 4.02 7.82 -2.59
C VAL A 52 4.24 6.98 -1.34
N TYR A 53 3.18 6.32 -0.89
CA TYR A 53 3.15 5.51 0.33
C TYR A 53 2.56 4.12 0.06
N GLY A 54 3.11 3.12 0.74
CA GLY A 54 2.49 1.81 0.90
C GLY A 54 1.98 1.67 2.33
N LEU A 55 0.67 1.80 2.52
CA LEU A 55 0.04 1.70 3.84
C LEU A 55 -0.46 0.28 4.07
N TYR A 56 0.04 -0.37 5.12
CA TYR A 56 -0.42 -1.67 5.57
C TYR A 56 -1.25 -1.48 6.84
N THR A 57 -2.50 -1.93 6.82
CA THR A 57 -3.47 -1.63 7.88
C THR A 57 -4.58 -2.69 7.94
N ASN A 58 -5.54 -2.51 8.85
CA ASN A 58 -6.71 -3.37 9.03
C ASN A 58 -6.36 -4.86 9.15
N TYR A 59 -5.32 -5.13 9.95
CA TYR A 59 -4.88 -6.47 10.29
C TYR A 59 -6.01 -7.20 11.01
N GLU A 60 -6.36 -8.38 10.51
CA GLU A 60 -7.34 -9.27 11.13
C GLU A 60 -6.83 -9.86 12.44
N SER A 61 -5.55 -10.24 12.45
CA SER A 61 -4.93 -10.93 13.59
C SER A 61 -3.40 -10.69 13.59
N ASP A 62 -2.61 -11.75 13.74
CA ASP A 62 -1.15 -11.75 13.70
C ASP A 62 -0.63 -11.88 12.24
N PHE A 63 0.61 -12.35 12.08
CA PHE A 63 1.27 -12.54 10.79
C PHE A 63 0.56 -13.53 9.84
N THR A 64 -0.40 -14.31 10.32
CA THR A 64 -1.18 -15.25 9.50
C THR A 64 -2.49 -14.65 8.98
N GLY A 65 -2.99 -13.59 9.62
CA GLY A 65 -4.26 -12.96 9.28
C GLY A 65 -4.22 -12.15 8.00
N ALA A 66 -5.40 -11.83 7.46
CA ALA A 66 -5.50 -10.92 6.33
C ALA A 66 -5.24 -9.47 6.73
N PHE A 67 -4.65 -8.71 5.82
CA PHE A 67 -4.38 -7.28 5.98
C PHE A 67 -4.68 -6.54 4.67
N ASP A 68 -4.93 -5.24 4.80
CA ASP A 68 -5.12 -4.35 3.67
C ASP A 68 -3.79 -3.69 3.31
N VAL A 69 -3.49 -3.63 2.02
CA VAL A 69 -2.39 -2.84 1.46
C VAL A 69 -2.97 -1.77 0.56
N ILE A 70 -2.56 -0.53 0.80
CA ILE A 70 -2.99 0.64 0.05
C ILE A 70 -1.78 1.28 -0.63
N ALA A 71 -1.76 1.29 -1.96
CA ALA A 71 -0.83 2.09 -2.74
C ALA A 71 -1.45 3.48 -2.95
N CYS A 72 -0.90 4.49 -2.29
CA CYS A 72 -1.50 5.82 -2.17
C CYS A 72 -0.49 6.95 -2.30
N SER A 73 -1.01 8.17 -2.48
CA SER A 73 -0.27 9.43 -2.41
C SER A 73 -0.97 10.38 -1.46
N ASP A 74 -0.20 11.34 -0.92
CA ASP A 74 -0.76 12.58 -0.35
C ASP A 74 -1.37 13.50 -1.43
#